data_AF-A0A183KWP8-F1
#
_entry.id   AF-A0A183KWP8-F1
#
_cell.length_a   1.000
_cell.length_b   1.000
_cell.length_c   1.000
_cell.angle_alpha   90.00
_cell.angle_beta   90.00
_cell.angle_gamma   90.00
#
_symmetry.space_group_name_H-M   'P 1'
#
loop_
_entity.id
_entity.type
_entity.pdbx_description
1 polymer ?
#
loop_
_entity_poly.entity_id
_entity_poly.type
_entity_poly.pdbx_seq_one_letter_code
_entity_poly.pdbx_strand_id
1 'polypeptide(L)'
;MIDSHLLQKFDYGQYMNRHIYGQDDPPSYTLKNFNIPTVIYHGGNDHLCTNESIDLLIQRINKTIISVNYIENYNHLGYFWSTNAVDLIYSSLLRLIEKYHG
;
A
#
# COMPACT_ATOMS: atom_id res chain seq x y z
N MET A 1 8.90 2.52 10.36
CA MET A 1 7.68 1.74 10.02
C MET A 1 7.66 0.40 10.74
N ILE A 2 8.74 -0.40 10.74
CA ILE A 2 8.79 -1.65 11.51
C ILE A 2 8.82 -1.36 13.02
N ASP A 3 9.77 -0.55 13.49
CA ASP A 3 9.88 -0.27 14.94
C ASP A 3 8.84 0.76 15.43
N SER A 4 8.54 1.75 14.59
CA SER A 4 7.60 2.81 14.94
C SER A 4 6.14 2.41 14.74
N HIS A 5 5.85 1.39 13.92
CA HIS A 5 4.49 1.07 13.44
C HIS A 5 3.75 2.25 12.77
N LEU A 6 4.46 3.32 12.45
CA LEU A 6 3.90 4.55 11.87
C LEU A 6 4.28 4.69 10.41
N LEU A 7 3.29 5.15 9.62
CA LEU A 7 3.49 5.69 8.29
C LEU A 7 3.89 7.16 8.42
N GLN A 8 5.20 7.40 8.47
CA GLN A 8 5.79 8.71 8.74
C GLN A 8 7.02 8.95 7.87
N LYS A 9 7.49 10.19 7.84
CA LYS A 9 8.79 10.51 7.22
C LYS A 9 9.93 9.81 7.98
N PHE A 10 11.10 9.78 7.36
CA PHE A 10 12.28 9.19 7.99
C PHE A 10 12.66 9.95 9.26
N ASP A 11 13.03 9.23 10.31
CA ASP A 11 13.50 9.82 11.55
C ASP A 11 15.02 10.01 11.49
N TYR A 12 15.47 11.27 11.38
CA TYR A 12 16.89 11.63 11.36
C TYR A 12 17.45 11.87 12.78
N GLY A 13 16.65 11.69 13.83
CA GLY A 13 16.94 12.12 15.20
C GLY A 13 16.62 13.60 15.43
N GLN A 14 16.33 13.97 16.68
CA GLN A 14 15.75 15.27 17.05
C GLN A 14 16.41 16.49 16.42
N TYR A 15 17.74 16.58 16.47
CA TYR A 15 18.48 17.72 15.91
C TYR A 15 18.26 17.87 14.40
N MET A 16 18.38 16.77 13.67
CA MET A 16 18.22 16.77 12.22
C MET A 16 16.75 16.86 11.81
N ASN A 17 15.82 16.27 12.59
CA ASN A 17 14.39 16.45 12.38
C ASN A 17 13.99 17.92 12.53
N ARG A 18 14.50 18.62 13.55
CA ARG A 18 14.21 20.06 13.69
C ARG A 18 14.79 20.87 12.54
N HIS A 19 15.97 20.51 12.03
CA HIS A 19 16.57 21.17 10.87
C HIS A 19 15.79 20.91 9.56
N ILE A 20 15.34 19.67 9.31
CA ILE A 20 14.69 19.26 8.05
C ILE A 20 13.17 19.49 8.08
N TYR A 21 12.52 19.27 9.22
CA TYR A 21 11.06 19.28 9.38
C TYR A 21 10.55 20.43 10.24
N GLY A 22 11.41 21.13 10.99
CA GLY A 22 10.98 22.18 11.93
C GLY A 22 10.36 21.67 13.24
N GLN A 23 10.43 20.37 13.50
CA GLN A 23 9.91 19.70 14.71
C GLN A 23 10.80 18.53 15.11
N ASP A 24 10.75 18.12 16.38
CA ASP A 24 11.68 17.12 16.93
C ASP A 24 11.39 15.69 16.45
N ASP A 25 10.11 15.38 16.22
CA ASP A 25 9.66 14.08 15.73
C ASP A 25 9.39 14.11 14.22
N PRO A 26 9.59 13.00 13.48
CA PRO A 26 9.24 12.94 12.08
C PRO A 26 7.72 13.10 11.88
N PRO A 27 7.27 13.94 10.93
CA PRO A 27 5.84 14.12 10.70
C PRO A 27 5.22 12.85 10.08
N SER A 28 4.01 12.51 10.55
CA SER A 28 3.21 11.40 10.00
C SER A 28 2.59 11.75 8.64
N TYR A 29 2.48 10.75 7.75
CA TYR A 29 1.73 10.90 6.52
C TYR A 29 0.23 10.77 6.79
N THR A 30 -0.53 11.82 6.47
CA THR A 30 -1.98 11.79 6.54
C THR A 30 -2.58 11.30 5.23
N LEU A 31 -3.42 10.26 5.30
CA LEU A 31 -4.16 9.76 4.15
C LEU A 31 -5.57 10.38 4.04
N LYS A 32 -5.89 11.38 4.89
CA LYS A 32 -7.21 12.06 4.86
C LYS A 32 -7.54 12.66 3.49
N ASN A 33 -6.51 13.14 2.79
CA ASN A 33 -6.64 13.79 1.48
C ASN A 33 -6.38 12.82 0.31
N PHE A 34 -6.18 11.53 0.59
CA PHE A 34 -6.11 10.53 -0.46
C PHE A 34 -7.49 10.37 -1.08
N ASN A 35 -7.61 10.73 -2.37
CA ASN A 35 -8.87 10.81 -3.12
C ASN A 35 -8.81 10.08 -4.47
N ILE A 36 -7.79 9.22 -4.66
CA ILE A 36 -7.55 8.53 -5.92
C ILE A 36 -8.27 7.17 -5.89
N PRO A 37 -9.17 6.87 -6.86
CA PRO A 37 -9.81 5.57 -6.95
C PRO A 37 -8.77 4.46 -7.02
N THR A 38 -8.84 3.49 -6.10
CA THR A 38 -7.77 2.51 -5.87
C THR A 38 -8.32 1.09 -5.91
N VAL A 39 -7.62 0.20 -6.61
CA VAL A 39 -7.84 -1.25 -6.55
C VAL A 39 -6.63 -1.87 -5.86
N ILE A 40 -6.89 -2.74 -4.87
CA ILE A 40 -5.84 -3.41 -4.10
C ILE A 40 -5.79 -4.88 -4.52
N TYR A 41 -4.58 -5.39 -4.77
CA TYR A 41 -4.29 -6.81 -4.83
C TYR A 41 -3.34 -7.12 -3.68
N HIS A 42 -3.67 -8.11 -2.84
CA HIS A 42 -2.80 -8.56 -1.75
C HIS A 42 -2.82 -10.08 -1.61
N GLY A 43 -1.76 -10.62 -1.00
CA GLY A 43 -1.41 -12.03 -1.04
C GLY A 43 -1.33 -12.59 0.37
N GLY A 44 -1.89 -13.78 0.59
CA GLY A 44 -1.94 -14.38 1.94
C GLY A 44 -0.58 -14.76 2.51
N ASN A 45 0.40 -15.03 1.64
CA ASN A 45 1.77 -15.38 2.02
C ASN A 45 2.75 -14.19 1.82
N ASP A 46 2.25 -12.96 1.74
CA ASP A 46 3.09 -11.78 1.62
C ASP A 46 3.57 -11.30 3.00
N HIS A 47 4.83 -11.60 3.31
CA HIS A 47 5.45 -11.20 4.57
C HIS A 47 5.93 -9.74 4.60
N LEU A 48 6.02 -9.06 3.45
CA LEU A 48 6.39 -7.64 3.40
C LEU A 48 5.15 -6.73 3.46
N CYS A 49 4.03 -7.21 2.91
CA CYS A 49 2.73 -6.56 2.97
C CYS A 49 1.73 -7.48 3.68
N THR A 50 1.90 -7.63 4.99
CA THR A 50 1.05 -8.53 5.79
C THR A 50 -0.42 -8.12 5.74
N ASN A 51 -1.33 -9.08 5.97
CA ASN A 51 -2.77 -8.80 5.96
C ASN A 51 -3.16 -7.73 6.98
N GLU A 52 -2.52 -7.70 8.15
CA GLU A 52 -2.76 -6.67 9.16
C GLU A 52 -2.39 -5.26 8.66
N SER A 53 -1.28 -5.15 7.92
CA SER A 53 -0.84 -3.90 7.32
C SER A 53 -1.79 -3.43 6.22
N ILE A 54 -2.32 -4.38 5.43
CA ILE A 54 -3.33 -4.11 4.40
C ILE A 54 -4.65 -3.69 5.03
N ASP A 55 -5.11 -4.34 6.11
CA ASP A 55 -6.33 -3.96 6.83
C ASP A 55 -6.24 -2.53 7.38
N LEU A 56 -5.10 -2.16 7.96
CA LEU A 56 -4.84 -0.79 8.42
C LEU A 56 -4.86 0.22 7.26
N LEU A 57 -4.32 -0.15 6.09
CA LEU A 57 -4.40 0.70 4.90
C LEU A 57 -5.86 0.85 4.44
N ILE A 58 -6.61 -0.25 4.32
CA ILE A 58 -8.01 -0.27 3.90
C ILE A 58 -8.85 0.64 4.80
N GLN A 59 -8.67 0.57 6.12
CA GLN A 59 -9.38 1.45 7.06
C GLN A 59 -9.08 2.94 6.83
N ARG A 60 -7.86 3.28 6.42
CA ARG A 60 -7.44 4.68 6.22
C ARG A 60 -7.90 5.27 4.88
N ILE A 61 -8.07 4.45 3.83
CA ILE A 61 -8.44 4.91 2.48
C ILE A 61 -9.77 4.33 1.96
N ASN A 62 -10.58 3.71 2.82
CA ASN A 62 -11.81 2.98 2.45
C ASN A 62 -12.69 3.70 1.42
N LYS A 63 -12.85 5.01 1.57
CA LYS A 63 -13.65 5.91 0.72
C LYS A 63 -13.19 6.00 -0.72
N THR A 64 -11.98 5.57 -1.05
CA THR A 64 -11.43 5.59 -2.42
C THR A 64 -11.26 4.20 -3.01
N ILE A 65 -11.55 3.13 -2.25
CA ILE A 65 -11.33 1.76 -2.72
C ILE A 65 -12.47 1.35 -3.67
N ILE A 66 -12.09 0.94 -4.88
CA ILE A 66 -13.00 0.32 -5.85
C ILE A 66 -13.16 -1.17 -5.54
N SER A 67 -12.06 -1.87 -5.29
CA SER A 67 -12.07 -3.29 -4.91
C SER A 67 -10.80 -3.72 -4.19
N VAL A 68 -10.91 -4.80 -3.42
CA VAL A 68 -9.80 -5.49 -2.75
C VAL A 68 -9.83 -6.94 -3.21
N ASN A 69 -8.71 -7.40 -3.78
CA ASN A 69 -8.58 -8.73 -4.37
C ASN A 69 -7.53 -9.50 -3.58
N TYR A 70 -7.98 -10.52 -2.84
CA TYR A 70 -7.13 -11.37 -2.03
C TYR A 70 -6.72 -12.63 -2.79
N ILE A 71 -5.43 -12.99 -2.71
CA ILE A 71 -4.87 -14.17 -3.37
C ILE A 71 -4.14 -15.02 -2.32
N GLU A 72 -4.83 -16.04 -1.81
CA GLU A 72 -4.43 -16.82 -0.63
C GLU A 72 -2.96 -17.26 -0.64
N ASN A 73 -2.48 -17.88 -1.72
CA ASN A 73 -1.14 -18.45 -1.76
C ASN A 73 -0.06 -17.54 -2.38
N TYR A 74 -0.34 -16.25 -2.50
CA TYR A 74 0.56 -15.31 -3.15
C TYR A 74 1.53 -14.65 -2.17
N ASN A 75 2.80 -14.59 -2.54
CA ASN A 75 3.84 -13.88 -1.79
C ASN A 75 4.24 -12.58 -2.50
N HIS A 76 5.14 -11.81 -1.87
CA HIS A 76 5.55 -10.50 -2.38
C HIS A 76 6.21 -10.51 -3.76
N LEU A 77 6.93 -11.58 -4.11
CA LEU A 77 7.60 -11.68 -5.41
C LEU A 77 6.67 -12.24 -6.50
N GLY A 78 5.58 -12.90 -6.08
CA GLY A 78 4.58 -13.46 -6.97
C GLY A 78 4.05 -12.43 -7.96
N TYR A 79 3.82 -11.20 -7.51
CA TYR A 79 3.29 -10.11 -8.34
C TYR A 79 4.16 -9.78 -9.54
N PHE A 80 5.43 -10.13 -9.54
CA PHE A 80 6.36 -9.84 -10.64
C PHE A 80 6.75 -11.11 -11.40
N TRP A 81 6.93 -12.23 -10.70
CA TRP A 81 7.62 -13.41 -11.24
C TRP A 81 6.78 -14.69 -11.29
N SER A 82 5.57 -14.69 -10.73
CA SER A 82 4.74 -15.89 -10.80
C SER A 82 4.28 -16.18 -12.23
N THR A 83 4.35 -17.44 -12.64
CA THR A 83 3.88 -17.87 -13.96
C THR A 83 2.37 -17.72 -14.15
N ASN A 84 1.61 -17.64 -13.05
CA ASN A 84 0.15 -17.42 -13.07
C ASN A 84 -0.26 -15.96 -12.79
N ALA A 85 0.67 -15.01 -12.75
CA ALA A 85 0.36 -13.59 -12.50
C ALA A 85 -0.57 -12.98 -13.57
N VAL A 86 -0.46 -13.46 -14.81
CA VAL A 86 -1.33 -13.04 -15.91
C VAL A 86 -2.79 -13.34 -15.61
N ASP A 87 -3.09 -14.56 -15.15
CA ASP A 87 -4.46 -15.01 -14.92
C ASP A 87 -5.04 -14.41 -13.65
N LEU A 88 -4.24 -14.34 -12.58
CA LEU A 88 -4.71 -13.91 -11.26
C LEU A 88 -4.75 -12.39 -11.08
N ILE A 89 -3.96 -11.63 -11.83
CA ILE A 89 -3.77 -10.19 -11.58
C ILE A 89 -3.83 -9.37 -12.86
N TYR A 90 -2.95 -9.65 -13.83
CA TYR A 90 -2.75 -8.70 -14.94
C TYR A 90 -3.95 -8.63 -15.88
N SER A 91 -4.66 -9.74 -16.09
CA SER A 91 -5.85 -9.77 -16.93
C SER A 91 -6.96 -8.86 -16.37
N SER A 92 -7.18 -8.86 -15.06
CA SER A 92 -8.16 -7.95 -14.43
C SER A 92 -7.65 -6.50 -14.38
N LEU A 93 -6.36 -6.30 -14.14
CA LEU A 93 -5.74 -4.97 -14.19
C LEU A 93 -5.89 -4.30 -15.56
N LEU A 94 -5.61 -5.02 -16.64
CA LEU A 94 -5.74 -4.50 -18.01
C LEU A 94 -7.18 -4.11 -18.33
N ARG A 95 -8.16 -4.95 -17.97
CA ARG A 95 -9.59 -4.63 -18.12
C ARG A 95 -10.00 -3.38 -17.34
N LEU A 96 -9.43 -3.16 -16.16
CA LEU A 96 -9.68 -1.94 -15.38
C LEU A 96 -9.09 -0.71 -16.06
N ILE A 97 -7.87 -0.80 -16.59
CA ILE A 97 -7.23 0.29 -17.35
C ILE A 97 -8.09 0.63 -18.57
N GLU A 98 -8.47 -0.36 -19.38
CA GLU A 98 -9.34 -0.15 -20.55
C GLU A 98 -10.67 0.49 -20.17
N LYS A 99 -11.30 0.07 -19.06
CA LYS A 99 -12.56 0.64 -18.58
C LYS A 99 -12.47 2.13 -18.22
N TYR A 100 -11.32 2.60 -17.72
CA TYR A 100 -11.16 3.98 -17.25
C TYR A 100 -10.35 4.88 -18.20
N HIS A 101 -9.70 4.31 -19.22
CA HIS A 101 -8.99 5.05 -20.27
C HIS A 101 -9.70 5.02 -21.64
N GLY A 102 -10.73 4.18 -21.82
CA GLY A 102 -11.58 4.12 -23.00
C GLY A 102 -12.72 5.13 -23.00
#